data_AF-A0A087TPT1-F1
#
_entry.id   AF-A0A087TPT1-F1
#
_cell.length_a   1.000
_cell.length_b   1.000
_cell.length_c   1.000
_cell.angle_alpha   90.00
_cell.angle_beta   90.00
_cell.angle_gamma   90.00
#
_symmetry.space_group_name_H-M   'P 1'
#
loop_
_entity.id
_entity.type
_entity.pdbx_description
1 polymer ?
#
loop_
_entity_poly.entity_id
_entity_poly.type
_entity_poly.pdbx_seq_one_letter_code
_entity_poly.pdbx_strand_id
1 'polypeptide(L)' 'MYVLACSKHFQTMYILQYRGYIGFQVIQKIPAPGINTATVFTSSNNDLFIAVSSSTGYTRILKAIIENKLF' A
#
# COMPACT_ATOMS: atom_id res chain seq x y z
N MET A 1 0.82 -12.95 3.36
CA MET A 1 1.43 -12.22 2.22
C MET A 1 0.62 -10.97 1.95
N TYR A 2 1.28 -9.83 1.73
CA TYR A 2 0.64 -8.57 1.37
C TYR A 2 1.01 -8.22 -0.08
N VAL A 3 0.06 -7.61 -0.81
CA VAL A 3 0.26 -7.15 -2.19
C VAL A 3 -0.23 -5.72 -2.30
N LEU A 4 0.54 -4.88 -2.99
CA LEU A 4 0.12 -3.54 -3.36
C LEU A 4 -0.47 -3.57 -4.77
N ALA A 5 -1.67 -3.03 -4.92
CA ALA A 5 -2.26 -2.78 -6.23
C ALA A 5 -2.51 -1.28 -6.39
N CYS A 6 -2.13 -0.75 -7.55
CA CYS A 6 -2.31 0.67 -7.87
C CYS A 6 -3.29 0.78 -9.03
N SER A 7 -4.33 1.60 -8.89
CA SER A 7 -5.26 1.90 -9.98
C SER A 7 -5.09 3.35 -10.42
N LYS A 8 -4.62 3.53 -11.66
CA LYS A 8 -4.51 4.85 -12.29
C LYS A 8 -5.89 5.47 -12.54
N HIS A 9 -6.85 4.65 -12.96
CA HIS A 9 -8.21 5.09 -13.27
C HIS A 9 -8.96 5.58 -12.02
N PHE A 10 -8.93 4.79 -10.95
CA PHE A 10 -9.58 5.15 -9.68
C PHE A 10 -8.70 6.04 -8.79
N GLN A 11 -7.49 6.41 -9.22
CA GLN A 11 -6.55 7.23 -8.47
C GLN A 11 -6.35 6.76 -7.02
N THR A 12 -6.23 5.45 -6.84
CA THR A 12 -6.23 4.80 -5.52
C THR A 12 -5.21 3.68 -5.45
N MET A 13 -4.59 3.56 -4.29
CA MET A 13 -3.75 2.44 -3.93
C MET A 13 -4.52 1.50 -2.99
N TYR A 14 -4.38 0.21 -3.22
CA TYR A 14 -4.99 -0.85 -2.43
C TYR A 14 -3.91 -1.69 -1.77
N ILE A 15 -4.08 -1.92 -0.47
CA ILE A 15 -3.29 -2.90 0.27
C ILE A 15 -4.14 -4.15 0.41
N LEU A 16 -3.66 -5.25 -0.17
CA LEU A 16 -4.35 -6.53 -0.23
C LEU A 16 -3.65 -7.54 0.68
N GLN A 17 -4.41 -8.29 1.48
CA GLN A 17 -3.94 -9.46 2.20
C GLN A 17 -4.31 -10.73 1.45
N TYR A 18 -3.36 -11.63 1.28
CA TYR A 18 -3.68 -13.01 0.92
C TYR A 18 -4.31 -13.74 2.11
N ARG A 19 -5.52 -14.28 1.93
CA ARG A 19 -6.32 -15.02 2.94
C ARG A 19 -6.49 -16.50 2.58
N GLY A 20 -5.55 -17.08 1.83
CA GLY A 20 -5.63 -18.49 1.42
C GLY A 20 -6.67 -18.70 0.31
N TYR A 21 -7.55 -19.69 0.46
CA TYR A 21 -8.55 -20.07 -0.55
C TYR A 21 -9.58 -18.98 -0.89
N ILE A 22 -9.76 -17.99 -0.02
CA ILE A 22 -10.64 -16.83 -0.24
C ILE A 22 -9.97 -15.81 -1.19
N GLY A 23 -8.68 -15.98 -1.48
CA GLY A 23 -7.91 -15.11 -2.36
C GLY A 23 -7.40 -13.85 -1.67
N PHE A 24 -7.40 -12.74 -2.38
CA PHE A 24 -6.92 -11.45 -1.89
C PHE A 24 -8.07 -10.58 -1.36
N GLN A 25 -7.93 -10.12 -0.13
CA GLN A 25 -8.87 -9.21 0.50
C GLN A 25 -8.27 -7.82 0.63
N VAL A 26 -9.02 -6.77 0.28
CA VAL A 26 -8.61 -5.38 0.48
C VAL A 26 -8.66 -5.06 1.98
N ILE A 27 -7.51 -4.72 2.56
CA ILE A 27 -7.39 -4.29 3.96
C ILE A 27 -7.56 -2.78 4.06
N GLN A 28 -6.93 -2.05 3.13
CA GLN A 28 -6.88 -0.60 3.16
C GLN A 28 -6.93 -0.03 1.75
N LYS A 29 -7.67 1.08 1.62
CA LYS A 29 -7.72 1.91 0.41
C LYS A 29 -7.11 3.26 0.75
N ILE A 30 -6.15 3.70 -0.05
CA ILE A 30 -5.45 4.96 0.15
C ILE A 30 -5.67 5.83 -1.09
N PRO A 31 -6.26 7.03 -0.96
CA PRO A 31 -6.42 7.94 -2.08
C PRO A 31 -5.05 8.47 -2.52
N ALA A 32 -4.74 8.29 -3.81
CA ALA A 32 -3.46 8.67 -4.41
C ALA A 32 -3.70 9.29 -5.81
N PRO A 33 -4.05 10.59 -5.86
CA PRO A 33 -4.24 11.32 -7.12
C PRO A 33 -3.01 11.22 -8.02
N GLY A 34 -3.22 10.83 -9.28
CA GLY A 34 -2.15 10.72 -10.27
C GLY A 34 -1.17 9.57 -10.03
N ILE A 35 -1.52 8.55 -9.24
CA ILE A 35 -0.62 7.43 -8.94
C ILE A 35 -0.05 6.79 -10.20
N ASN A 36 1.27 6.66 -10.27
CA ASN A 36 1.95 6.02 -11.40
C ASN A 36 2.54 4.67 -10.99
N THR A 37 3.30 4.64 -9.88
CA THR A 37 3.90 3.45 -9.29
C THR A 37 3.89 3.53 -7.76
N ALA A 38 3.93 2.38 -7.10
CA ALA A 38 4.20 2.29 -5.66
C ALA A 38 5.28 1.24 -5.40
N THR A 39 6.22 1.57 -4.51
CA THR A 39 7.36 0.71 -4.17
C THR A 39 7.45 0.57 -2.65
N VAL A 40 7.74 -0.65 -2.19
CA VAL A 40 7.95 -0.96 -0.77
C VAL A 40 9.44 -0.91 -0.44
N PHE A 41 9.77 -0.23 0.64
CA PHE A 41 11.12 -0.19 1.22
C PHE A 41 11.06 -0.76 2.64
N THR A 42 12.00 -1.63 2.96
CA THR A 42 12.19 -2.17 4.31
C THR A 42 13.42 -1.52 4.93
N SER A 43 13.28 -0.97 6.13
CA SER A 43 14.39 -0.48 6.93
C SER A 43 15.06 -1.62 7.70
N SER A 44 16.31 -1.40 8.15
CA SER A 44 17.02 -2.29 9.07
C SER A 44 16.28 -2.51 10.39
N ASN A 45 15.40 -1.57 10.77
CA ASN A 45 14.57 -1.66 11.98
C ASN A 45 13.25 -2.42 11.76
N ASN A 46 13.11 -3.17 10.66
CA ASN A 46 11.86 -3.84 10.24
C ASN A 46 10.68 -2.89 9.98
N ASP A 47 10.94 -1.59 9.82
CA ASP A 47 9.92 -0.64 9.39
C ASP A 47 9.64 -0.82 7.90
N LEU A 48 8.36 -0.81 7.53
CA LEU A 48 7.90 -0.84 6.14
C LEU A 48 7.50 0.56 5.71
N PHE A 49 8.09 1.04 4.62
CA PHE A 49 7.76 2.30 3.97
C PHE A 49 7.22 2.05 2.58
N ILE A 50 6.21 2.81 2.18
CA ILE A 50 5.60 2.74 0.85
C ILE A 50 5.79 4.11 0.20
N ALA A 51 6.59 4.16 -0.86
CA ALA A 51 6.71 5.34 -1.69
C ALA A 51 5.71 5.25 -2.84
N VAL A 52 4.86 6.26 -2.99
CA VAL A 52 3.84 6.35 -4.02
C VAL A 52 4.21 7.49 -4.94
N SER A 53 4.62 7.17 -6.18
CA SER A 53 4.90 8.17 -7.20
C SER A 53 3.60 8.67 -7.83
N SER A 54 3.55 9.97 -8.09
CA SER A 54 2.42 10.60 -8.76
C SER A 54 2.89 11.41 -9.97
N SER A 55 2.12 11.38 -11.05
CA SER A 55 2.36 12.17 -12.26
C SER A 55 1.67 13.53 -12.23
N THR A 56 0.57 13.68 -11.48
CA THR A 56 -0.23 14.91 -11.44
C THR A 56 -0.27 15.57 -10.06
N GLY A 57 0.30 14.92 -9.04
CA GLY A 57 0.37 15.43 -7.67
C GLY A 57 1.74 15.18 -7.05
N TYR A 58 1.82 15.31 -5.72
CA TYR A 58 3.04 15.07 -4.98
C TYR A 58 3.29 13.58 -4.74
N THR A 59 4.56 13.18 -4.84
CA THR A 59 5.03 11.88 -4.33
C THR A 59 4.76 11.81 -2.83
N ARG A 60 4.22 10.68 -2.36
CA ARG A 60 3.91 10.46 -0.95
C ARG A 60 4.74 9.32 -0.39
N ILE A 61 5.20 9.45 0.84
CA ILE A 61 5.86 8.38 1.59
C ILE A 61 4.96 8.04 2.77
N LEU A 62 4.59 6.77 2.88
CA LEU A 62 3.75 6.26 3.94
C LEU A 62 4.57 5.29 4.78
N LYS A 63 4.45 5.36 6.11
CA LYS A 63 4.98 4.34 7.01
C LYS A 63 3.86 3.35 7.32
N ALA A 64 4.09 2.08 7.03
CA ALA A 64 3.19 1.00 7.42
C ALA A 64 3.50 0.59 8.86
N ILE A 65 2.45 0.56 9.68
CA ILE A 65 2.50 0.07 11.06
C ILE A 65 1.50 -1.09 11.12
N ILE A 66 1.98 -2.29 11.43
CA ILE A 66 1.09 -3.39 11.75
C ILE A 66 0.63 -3.17 13.18
N GLU A 67 -0.60 -2.71 13.34
CA GLU A 67 -1.25 -2.70 14.64
C GLU A 67 -1.51 -4.17 15.01
N ASN A 68 -0.64 -4.74 15.85
CA ASN A 68 -0.82 -6.08 16.37
C ASN A 68 -1.96 -5.99 17.40
N LYS A 69 -3.21 -6.12 16.94
CA LYS A 69 -4.35 -6.32 17.84
C LYS A 69 -4.21 -7.69 18.49
N LEU A 70 -3.45 -7.74 19.58
CA LEU A 70 -3.56 -8.76 20.60
C LEU A 70 -4.86 -8.51 21.38
N PHE A 71 -5.99 -8.98 20.84
CA PHE A 71 -7.21 -9.25 21.59
C PHE A 71 -7.93 -10.44 20.95
#